data_AF-A0A7I7S216-F1
#
_entry.id   AF-A0A7I7S216-F1
#
_cell.length_a   1.000
_cell.length_b   1.000
_cell.length_c   1.000
_cell.angle_alpha   90.00
_cell.angle_beta   90.00
_cell.angle_gamma   90.00
#
_symmetry.space_group_name_H-M   'P 1'
#
loop_
_entity.id
_entity.type
_entity.pdbx_description
1 polymer ?
#
loop_
_entity_poly.entity_id
_entity_poly.type
_entity_poly.pdbx_seq_one_letter_code
_entity_poly.pdbx_strand_id
1 'polypeptide(L)'
;MVEWLDRLQRRHRGIGFAVGVVYKYVDDQGGYLAALITYYAFVSLFPLLLLLTTALGVVLAGHPDLQQQVLQTALTQFPVIGSQLERPEQLSGGTVAVVVGIAGAIYGGLGVGQAVQNAMDTVWAVPRNDRRDPIRSRLRSLVLLLVLGTAAFTATGLSAAGRATESLGWFGKAVLIVAAVAINAVICLYAFRVTTARHLTYRQVLPGALTAAVIWQLLQSFGASYVSHVTKNASATNSVFALVLGLLAFLFLVSVSLVMCAEINVVKVDRLHPRALLTPFTDHVDLTPADRKTYARKAKAERVKGFQRVSVRFDPQRDPVSTDDAVQHDAETADPSK
;
A
#
# COMPACT_ATOMS: atom_id res chain seq x y z
N MET A 1 -32.77 1.70 12.50
CA MET A 1 -32.06 1.69 11.20
C MET A 1 -30.80 0.82 11.25
N VAL A 2 -29.91 1.02 12.24
CA VAL A 2 -28.64 0.28 12.35
C VAL A 2 -28.82 -1.24 12.54
N GLU A 3 -29.79 -1.68 13.34
CA GLU A 3 -30.07 -3.12 13.51
C GLU A 3 -30.52 -3.81 12.22
N TRP A 4 -31.21 -3.10 11.32
CA TRP A 4 -31.63 -3.66 10.04
C TRP A 4 -30.42 -3.87 9.12
N LEU A 5 -29.48 -2.91 9.10
CA LEU A 5 -28.20 -3.06 8.42
C LEU A 5 -27.35 -4.18 9.01
N ASP A 6 -27.33 -4.35 10.33
CA ASP A 6 -26.60 -5.45 10.97
C ASP A 6 -27.21 -6.81 10.61
N ARG A 7 -28.55 -6.92 10.63
CA ARG A 7 -29.27 -8.12 10.15
C ARG A 7 -28.99 -8.39 8.66
N LEU A 8 -28.97 -7.37 7.81
CA LEU A 8 -28.68 -7.49 6.38
C LEU A 8 -27.24 -7.95 6.12
N GLN A 9 -26.29 -7.39 6.86
CA GLN A 9 -24.87 -7.76 6.82
C GLN A 9 -24.66 -9.22 7.25
N ARG A 10 -25.35 -9.66 8.30
CA ARG A 10 -25.29 -11.06 8.78
C ARG A 10 -25.94 -12.04 7.80
N ARG A 11 -26.95 -11.59 7.04
CA ARG A 11 -27.65 -12.40 6.03
C ARG A 11 -26.87 -12.50 4.71
N HIS A 12 -26.18 -11.44 4.29
CA HIS A 12 -25.41 -11.40 3.04
C HIS A 12 -23.90 -11.39 3.30
N ARG A 13 -23.26 -12.55 3.04
CA ARG A 13 -21.81 -12.75 3.24
C ARG A 13 -20.94 -11.73 2.49
N GLY A 14 -21.37 -11.25 1.32
CA GLY A 14 -20.64 -10.24 0.55
C GLY A 14 -20.62 -8.86 1.22
N ILE A 15 -21.76 -8.40 1.76
CA ILE A 15 -21.86 -7.13 2.48
C ILE A 15 -21.05 -7.20 3.78
N GLY A 16 -21.18 -8.30 4.53
CA GLY A 16 -20.36 -8.53 5.72
C GLY A 16 -18.86 -8.54 5.45
N PHE A 17 -18.44 -9.08 4.31
CA PHE A 17 -17.05 -9.03 3.88
C PHE A 17 -16.59 -7.60 3.60
N ALA A 18 -17.33 -6.84 2.80
CA ALA A 18 -16.98 -5.46 2.46
C ALA A 18 -16.92 -4.55 3.70
N VAL A 19 -17.93 -4.65 4.59
CA VAL A 19 -17.93 -3.93 5.86
C VAL A 19 -16.73 -4.35 6.72
N GLY A 20 -16.43 -5.66 6.80
CA GLY A 20 -15.28 -6.16 7.53
C GLY A 20 -13.95 -5.56 7.06
N VAL A 21 -13.78 -5.39 5.74
CA VAL A 21 -12.58 -4.74 5.15
C VAL A 21 -12.51 -3.27 5.54
N VAL A 22 -13.62 -2.52 5.42
CA VAL A 22 -13.64 -1.10 5.78
C VAL A 22 -13.37 -0.89 7.27
N TYR A 23 -14.01 -1.67 8.14
CA TYR A 23 -13.79 -1.58 9.59
C TYR A 23 -12.35 -1.90 9.94
N LYS A 24 -11.78 -2.95 9.33
CA LYS A 24 -10.39 -3.30 9.56
C LYS A 24 -9.42 -2.19 9.09
N TYR A 25 -9.67 -1.60 7.92
CA TYR A 25 -8.88 -0.46 7.42
C TYR A 25 -8.91 0.72 8.40
N VAL A 26 -10.07 1.01 9.00
CA VAL A 26 -10.19 2.06 10.02
C VAL A 26 -9.48 1.65 11.32
N ASP A 27 -9.68 0.42 11.80
CA ASP A 27 -9.09 -0.12 13.03
C ASP A 27 -7.55 -0.10 13.00
N ASP A 28 -6.96 -0.36 11.83
CA ASP A 28 -5.51 -0.39 11.61
C ASP A 28 -4.93 0.96 11.19
N GLN A 29 -5.72 2.04 11.25
CA GLN A 29 -5.27 3.38 10.88
C GLN A 29 -4.78 3.44 9.43
N GLY A 30 -5.45 2.73 8.52
CA GLY A 30 -5.06 2.57 7.12
C GLY A 30 -4.83 3.89 6.38
N GLY A 31 -5.59 4.95 6.72
CA GLY A 31 -5.35 6.30 6.19
C GLY A 31 -3.99 6.88 6.57
N TYR A 32 -3.55 6.68 7.82
CA TYR A 32 -2.22 7.10 8.28
C TYR A 32 -1.12 6.26 7.65
N LEU A 33 -1.34 4.94 7.50
CA LEU A 33 -0.40 4.07 6.79
C LEU A 33 -0.23 4.50 5.33
N ALA A 34 -1.33 4.80 4.65
CA ALA A 34 -1.31 5.29 3.28
C ALA A 34 -0.60 6.64 3.16
N ALA A 35 -0.84 7.57 4.09
CA ALA A 35 -0.16 8.86 4.13
C ALA A 35 1.36 8.71 4.31
N LEU A 36 1.79 7.79 5.19
CA LEU A 36 3.20 7.48 5.42
C LEU A 36 3.87 6.94 4.15
N ILE A 37 3.22 5.98 3.46
CA ILE A 37 3.72 5.45 2.19
C ILE A 37 3.83 6.56 1.15
N THR A 38 2.82 7.42 1.03
CA THR A 38 2.81 8.55 0.08
C THR A 38 3.91 9.55 0.34
N TYR A 39 4.13 9.93 1.60
CA TYR A 39 5.21 10.84 1.97
C TYR A 39 6.57 10.29 1.53
N TYR A 40 6.87 9.05 1.90
CA TYR A 40 8.13 8.43 1.49
C TYR A 40 8.20 8.23 -0.02
N ALA A 41 7.09 7.88 -0.69
CA ALA A 41 7.04 7.70 -2.14
C ALA A 41 7.39 8.99 -2.87
N PHE A 42 6.80 10.10 -2.44
CA PHE A 42 7.08 11.43 -2.99
C PHE A 42 8.54 11.84 -2.78
N VAL A 43 9.04 11.73 -1.54
CA VAL A 43 10.45 12.06 -1.22
C VAL A 43 11.43 11.18 -1.99
N SER A 44 11.07 9.92 -2.24
CA SER A 44 11.88 8.95 -2.99
C SER A 44 11.81 9.09 -4.51
N LEU A 45 10.98 9.99 -5.07
CA LEU A 45 10.72 9.99 -6.51
C LEU A 45 11.97 10.31 -7.33
N PHE A 46 12.62 11.46 -7.09
CA PHE A 46 13.89 11.80 -7.76
C PHE A 46 15.01 10.78 -7.48
N PRO A 47 15.21 10.35 -6.22
CA PRO A 47 16.11 9.25 -5.89
C PRO A 47 15.98 8.00 -6.75
N LEU A 48 14.76 7.53 -6.90
CA LEU A 48 14.45 6.33 -7.66
C LEU A 48 14.63 6.55 -9.15
N LEU A 49 14.33 7.75 -9.65
CA LEU A 49 14.63 8.13 -11.03
C LEU A 49 16.14 8.12 -11.29
N LEU A 50 16.96 8.66 -10.39
CA LEU A 50 18.43 8.62 -10.52
C LEU A 50 18.99 7.19 -10.47
N LEU A 51 18.46 6.36 -9.58
CA LEU A 51 18.85 4.96 -9.50
C LEU A 51 18.44 4.22 -10.79
N LEU A 52 17.23 4.47 -11.29
CA LEU A 52 16.72 3.91 -12.53
C LEU A 52 17.58 4.33 -13.74
N THR A 53 17.91 5.62 -13.88
CA THR A 53 18.74 6.11 -14.99
C THR A 53 20.14 5.54 -14.93
N THR A 54 20.73 5.43 -13.74
CA THR A 54 22.05 4.83 -13.53
C THR A 54 22.03 3.34 -13.86
N ALA A 55 21.04 2.60 -13.35
CA ALA A 55 20.90 1.18 -13.63
C ALA A 55 20.67 0.90 -15.12
N LEU A 56 19.82 1.70 -15.79
CA LEU A 56 19.63 1.62 -17.24
C LEU A 56 20.91 1.97 -17.99
N GLY A 57 21.66 3.00 -17.58
CA GLY A 57 22.93 3.36 -18.20
C GLY A 57 23.98 2.24 -18.14
N VAL A 58 23.95 1.42 -17.09
CA VAL A 58 24.83 0.25 -16.94
C VAL A 58 24.31 -0.97 -17.70
N VAL A 59 23.02 -1.31 -17.55
CA VAL A 59 22.43 -2.54 -18.14
C VAL A 59 22.21 -2.40 -19.66
N LEU A 60 21.83 -1.21 -20.10
CA LEU A 60 21.56 -0.86 -21.50
C LEU A 60 22.70 -0.05 -22.12
N ALA A 61 23.92 -0.18 -21.56
CA ALA A 61 25.12 0.41 -22.14
C ALA A 61 25.24 0.01 -23.63
N GLY A 62 25.02 0.98 -24.53
CA GLY A 62 25.01 0.78 -25.99
C GLY A 62 23.65 0.89 -26.68
N HIS A 63 22.54 1.04 -25.96
CA HIS A 63 21.19 1.21 -26.54
C HIS A 63 20.47 2.44 -25.94
N PRO A 64 20.90 3.68 -26.28
CA PRO A 64 20.35 4.91 -25.71
C PRO A 64 18.85 5.10 -26.00
N ASP A 65 18.38 4.62 -27.15
CA ASP A 65 16.96 4.70 -27.53
C ASP A 65 16.06 3.88 -26.60
N LEU A 66 16.50 2.67 -26.22
CA LEU A 66 15.76 1.82 -25.28
C LEU A 66 15.75 2.43 -23.87
N GLN A 67 16.84 3.10 -23.47
CA GLN A 67 16.92 3.78 -22.19
C GLN A 67 15.89 4.93 -22.10
N GLN A 68 15.82 5.77 -23.14
CA GLN A 68 14.82 6.86 -23.21
C GLN A 68 13.40 6.30 -23.23
N GLN A 69 13.17 5.21 -23.98
CA GLN A 69 11.85 4.58 -24.07
C GLN A 69 11.37 4.02 -22.73
N VAL A 70 12.24 3.34 -21.96
CA VAL A 70 11.89 2.83 -20.62
C VAL A 70 11.64 3.98 -19.65
N LEU A 71 12.45 5.04 -19.70
CA LEU A 71 12.27 6.22 -18.85
C LEU A 71 10.94 6.92 -19.13
N GLN A 72 10.63 7.18 -20.40
CA GLN A 72 9.36 7.80 -20.80
C GLN A 72 8.17 6.89 -20.44
N THR A 73 8.32 5.57 -20.58
CA THR A 73 7.28 4.61 -20.18
C THR A 73 7.06 4.66 -18.67
N ALA A 74 8.12 4.69 -17.86
CA ALA A 74 8.03 4.78 -16.40
C ALA A 74 7.34 6.07 -15.96
N LEU A 75 7.65 7.22 -16.59
CA LEU A 75 7.01 8.51 -16.30
C LEU A 75 5.54 8.54 -16.71
N THR A 76 5.18 7.92 -17.84
CA THR A 76 3.78 7.85 -18.30
C THR A 76 2.91 6.90 -17.46
N GLN A 77 3.50 5.99 -16.69
CA GLN A 77 2.75 5.23 -15.67
C GLN A 77 2.18 6.14 -14.56
N PHE A 78 2.69 7.37 -14.42
CA PHE A 78 2.18 8.38 -13.51
C PHE A 78 1.38 9.43 -14.31
N PRO A 79 0.07 9.22 -14.53
CA PRO A 79 -0.72 10.03 -15.46
C PRO A 79 -0.66 11.53 -15.15
N VAL A 80 -0.51 11.91 -13.88
CA VAL A 80 -0.50 13.31 -13.44
C VAL A 80 0.79 14.06 -13.78
N ILE A 81 1.89 13.35 -14.09
CA ILE A 81 3.22 13.97 -14.20
C ILE A 81 3.85 13.87 -15.60
N GLY A 82 3.21 13.12 -16.52
CA GLY A 82 3.82 12.71 -17.78
C GLY A 82 4.38 13.84 -18.64
N SER A 83 3.72 15.00 -18.72
CA SER A 83 4.11 16.11 -19.60
C SER A 83 5.05 17.14 -18.95
N GLN A 84 5.20 17.15 -17.62
CA GLN A 84 6.00 18.17 -16.91
C GLN A 84 7.37 17.66 -16.44
N LEU A 85 7.60 16.34 -16.44
CA LEU A 85 8.90 15.73 -16.12
C LEU A 85 9.80 15.51 -17.36
N GLU A 86 9.35 15.85 -18.57
CA GLU A 86 10.10 15.62 -19.83
C GLU A 86 11.32 16.54 -20.02
N ARG A 87 11.59 17.49 -19.12
CA ARG A 87 12.73 18.41 -19.21
C ARG A 87 13.69 18.28 -18.00
N PRO A 88 14.50 17.22 -17.94
CA PRO A 88 15.48 17.03 -16.87
C PRO A 88 16.68 18.01 -16.94
N GLU A 89 16.81 18.79 -18.01
CA GLU A 89 18.00 19.62 -18.29
C GLU A 89 18.16 20.87 -17.39
N GLN A 90 17.22 21.13 -16.47
CA GLN A 90 17.30 22.30 -15.56
C GLN A 90 17.69 21.97 -14.12
N LEU A 91 18.00 20.70 -13.80
CA LEU A 91 18.40 20.28 -12.46
C LEU A 91 19.91 20.46 -12.21
N SER A 92 20.47 21.63 -12.56
CA SER A 92 21.83 22.03 -12.20
C SER A 92 21.84 22.64 -10.79
N GLY A 93 21.60 21.80 -9.78
CA GLY A 93 21.98 22.15 -8.41
C GLY A 93 23.49 21.95 -8.26
N GLY A 94 24.20 22.92 -7.69
CA GLY A 94 25.64 22.78 -7.39
C GLY A 94 25.95 21.53 -6.55
N THR A 95 27.22 21.16 -6.39
CA THR A 95 27.68 19.91 -5.75
C THR A 95 26.96 19.58 -4.43
N VAL A 96 26.61 20.59 -3.63
CA VAL A 96 25.83 20.42 -2.38
C VAL A 96 24.41 19.89 -2.61
N ALA A 97 23.70 20.40 -3.62
CA ALA A 97 22.36 19.93 -3.97
C ALA A 97 22.38 18.49 -4.52
N VAL A 98 23.44 18.12 -5.25
CA VAL A 98 23.65 16.73 -5.71
C VAL A 98 23.91 15.81 -4.52
N VAL A 99 24.78 16.17 -3.59
CA VAL A 99 25.08 15.36 -2.40
C VAL A 99 23.85 15.23 -1.47
N VAL A 100 23.13 16.33 -1.23
CA VAL A 100 21.88 16.31 -0.45
C VAL A 100 20.79 15.52 -1.18
N GLY A 101 20.71 15.63 -2.50
CA GLY A 101 19.81 14.83 -3.33
C GLY A 101 20.11 13.33 -3.28
N ILE A 102 21.39 12.94 -3.31
CA ILE A 102 21.84 11.54 -3.17
C ILE A 102 21.60 11.02 -1.74
N ALA A 103 21.87 11.82 -0.72
CA ALA A 103 21.60 11.44 0.67
C ALA A 103 20.09 11.29 0.92
N GLY A 104 19.29 12.24 0.44
CA GLY A 104 17.83 12.16 0.37
C GLY A 104 17.38 10.97 -0.49
N ALA A 105 18.20 10.54 -1.45
CA ALA A 105 17.92 9.39 -2.29
C ALA A 105 18.05 8.05 -1.64
N ILE A 106 19.17 7.87 -0.97
CA ILE A 106 19.40 6.67 -0.19
C ILE A 106 18.37 6.61 0.95
N TYR A 107 18.09 7.73 1.60
CA TYR A 107 17.10 7.80 2.67
C TYR A 107 15.66 7.55 2.17
N GLY A 108 15.24 8.23 1.11
CA GLY A 108 13.89 8.14 0.55
C GLY A 108 13.60 6.78 -0.11
N GLY A 109 14.50 6.28 -0.95
CA GLY A 109 14.35 4.99 -1.63
C GLY A 109 14.27 3.81 -0.65
N LEU A 110 15.05 3.85 0.44
CA LEU A 110 14.92 2.89 1.53
C LEU A 110 13.64 3.11 2.35
N GLY A 111 13.23 4.38 2.52
CA GLY A 111 12.05 4.79 3.27
C GLY A 111 10.74 4.24 2.72
N VAL A 112 10.53 4.22 1.40
CA VAL A 112 9.29 3.66 0.80
C VAL A 112 9.13 2.19 1.13
N GLY A 113 10.17 1.39 0.89
CA GLY A 113 10.08 -0.03 1.15
C GLY A 113 9.90 -0.31 2.65
N GLN A 114 10.44 0.53 3.54
CA GLN A 114 10.19 0.44 4.98
C GLN A 114 8.74 0.83 5.33
N ALA A 115 8.20 1.89 4.74
CA ALA A 115 6.81 2.31 4.97
C ALA A 115 5.82 1.24 4.51
N VAL A 116 6.06 0.63 3.35
CA VAL A 116 5.24 -0.47 2.81
C VAL A 116 5.38 -1.73 3.67
N GLN A 117 6.59 -2.05 4.16
CA GLN A 117 6.80 -3.13 5.13
C GLN A 117 6.07 -2.90 6.44
N ASN A 118 6.17 -1.69 7.00
CA ASN A 118 5.46 -1.33 8.22
C ASN A 118 3.94 -1.41 8.03
N ALA A 119 3.43 -0.96 6.89
CA ALA A 119 2.01 -1.07 6.57
C ALA A 119 1.57 -2.55 6.51
N MET A 120 2.30 -3.40 5.79
CA MET A 120 1.97 -4.84 5.73
C MET A 120 2.05 -5.50 7.11
N ASP A 121 3.10 -5.25 7.89
CA ASP A 121 3.24 -5.86 9.20
C ASP A 121 2.14 -5.41 10.18
N THR A 122 1.68 -4.16 10.06
CA THR A 122 0.54 -3.64 10.82
C THR A 122 -0.77 -4.28 10.38
N VAL A 123 -1.06 -4.28 9.08
CA VAL A 123 -2.27 -4.88 8.48
C VAL A 123 -2.39 -6.37 8.84
N TRP A 124 -1.27 -7.11 8.82
CA TRP A 124 -1.24 -8.53 9.17
C TRP A 124 -1.19 -8.80 10.69
N ALA A 125 -1.20 -7.75 11.52
CA ALA A 125 -1.08 -7.81 12.98
C ALA A 125 0.13 -8.64 13.44
N VAL A 126 1.30 -8.40 12.82
CA VAL A 126 2.54 -9.09 13.15
C VAL A 126 3.09 -8.54 14.48
N PRO A 127 3.33 -9.41 15.48
CA PRO A 127 3.96 -9.03 16.73
C PRO A 127 5.27 -8.28 16.53
N ARG A 128 5.53 -7.21 17.31
CA ARG A 128 6.73 -6.37 17.18
C ARG A 128 8.03 -7.17 17.29
N ASN A 129 8.03 -8.23 18.10
CA ASN A 129 9.18 -9.13 18.26
C ASN A 129 9.46 -10.02 17.03
N ASP A 130 8.45 -10.23 16.17
CA ASP A 130 8.55 -11.07 14.96
C ASP A 130 8.74 -10.20 13.70
N ARG A 131 8.72 -8.88 13.85
CA ARG A 131 9.04 -7.94 12.75
C ARG A 131 10.51 -8.06 12.41
N ARG A 132 10.81 -7.92 11.11
CA ARG A 132 12.16 -8.17 10.58
C ARG A 132 13.14 -7.06 10.97
N ASP A 133 14.40 -7.44 11.10
CA ASP A 133 15.50 -6.52 11.40
C ASP A 133 15.59 -5.37 10.39
N PRO A 134 15.94 -4.15 10.84
CA PRO A 134 16.01 -2.97 9.98
C PRO A 134 16.97 -3.12 8.79
N ILE A 135 18.03 -3.94 8.92
CA ILE A 135 18.99 -4.21 7.85
C ILE A 135 18.38 -5.12 6.77
N ARG A 136 17.72 -6.21 7.18
CA ARG A 136 17.04 -7.13 6.26
C ARG A 136 15.86 -6.46 5.57
N SER A 137 15.18 -5.56 6.28
CA SER A 137 14.12 -4.73 5.74
C SER A 137 14.62 -3.83 4.60
N ARG A 138 15.78 -3.18 4.76
CA ARG A 138 16.42 -2.35 3.72
C ARG A 138 16.80 -3.15 2.47
N LEU A 139 17.38 -4.33 2.62
CA LEU A 139 17.72 -5.19 1.48
C LEU A 139 16.48 -5.60 0.67
N ARG A 140 15.36 -5.85 1.35
CA ARG A 140 14.09 -6.15 0.67
C ARG A 140 13.45 -4.92 0.04
N SER A 141 13.65 -3.74 0.59
CA SER A 141 13.28 -2.49 -0.09
C SER A 141 13.97 -2.41 -1.46
N LEU A 142 15.26 -2.77 -1.56
CA LEU A 142 15.96 -2.84 -2.85
C LEU A 142 15.35 -3.89 -3.78
N VAL A 143 14.99 -5.08 -3.28
CA VAL A 143 14.29 -6.10 -4.08
C VAL A 143 12.92 -5.60 -4.56
N LEU A 144 12.16 -4.91 -3.72
CA LEU A 144 10.89 -4.28 -4.11
C LEU A 144 11.09 -3.25 -5.22
N LEU A 145 12.13 -2.44 -5.12
CA LEU A 145 12.48 -1.47 -6.18
C LEU A 145 12.86 -2.16 -7.47
N LEU A 146 13.61 -3.26 -7.44
CA LEU A 146 13.90 -4.07 -8.63
C LEU A 146 12.62 -4.66 -9.23
N VAL A 147 11.71 -5.17 -8.42
CA VAL A 147 10.42 -5.72 -8.86
C VAL A 147 9.54 -4.63 -9.49
N LEU A 148 9.47 -3.45 -8.88
CA LEU A 148 8.78 -2.30 -9.48
C LEU A 148 9.48 -1.83 -10.77
N GLY A 149 10.82 -1.89 -10.82
CA GLY A 149 11.59 -1.63 -12.04
C GLY A 149 11.26 -2.60 -13.16
N THR A 150 11.09 -3.90 -12.86
CA THR A 150 10.62 -4.89 -13.85
C THR A 150 9.22 -4.57 -14.38
N ALA A 151 8.36 -3.92 -13.58
CA ALA A 151 7.05 -3.46 -14.03
C ALA A 151 7.20 -2.46 -15.19
N ALA A 152 8.15 -1.52 -15.09
CA ALA A 152 8.43 -0.56 -16.16
C ALA A 152 8.90 -1.25 -17.44
N PHE A 153 9.82 -2.23 -17.34
CA PHE A 153 10.26 -3.02 -18.49
C PHE A 153 9.11 -3.81 -19.12
N THR A 154 8.24 -4.43 -18.32
CA THR A 154 7.07 -5.15 -18.84
C THR A 154 6.08 -4.21 -19.51
N ALA A 155 5.89 -2.99 -18.98
CA ALA A 155 5.03 -1.98 -19.59
C ALA A 155 5.58 -1.50 -20.94
N THR A 156 6.89 -1.34 -21.06
CA THR A 156 7.55 -0.99 -22.33
C THR A 156 7.41 -2.13 -23.34
N GLY A 157 7.67 -3.38 -22.93
CA GLY A 157 7.49 -4.56 -23.79
C GLY A 157 6.05 -4.72 -24.27
N LEU A 158 5.07 -4.49 -23.38
CA LEU A 158 3.66 -4.59 -23.73
C LEU A 158 3.21 -3.44 -24.65
N SER A 159 3.76 -2.25 -24.47
CA SER A 159 3.52 -1.11 -25.37
C SER A 159 4.09 -1.34 -26.77
N ALA A 160 5.27 -1.96 -26.86
CA ALA A 160 5.87 -2.36 -28.13
C ALA A 160 5.05 -3.46 -28.83
N ALA A 161 4.60 -4.47 -28.09
CA ALA A 161 3.70 -5.51 -28.60
C ALA A 161 2.34 -4.96 -29.04
N GLY A 162 1.82 -3.93 -28.35
CA GLY A 162 0.58 -3.25 -28.69
C GLY A 162 0.59 -2.60 -30.07
N ARG A 163 1.72 -2.00 -30.48
CA ARG A 163 1.90 -1.41 -31.82
C ARG A 163 1.96 -2.47 -32.92
N ALA A 164 2.53 -3.65 -32.62
CA ALA A 164 2.57 -4.77 -33.57
C ALA A 164 1.20 -5.47 -33.73
N THR A 165 0.34 -5.37 -32.72
CA THR A 165 -0.97 -6.06 -32.65
C THR A 165 -2.14 -5.15 -33.05
N GLU A 166 -1.89 -3.91 -33.48
CA GLU A 166 -2.92 -2.99 -33.97
C GLU A 166 -3.71 -3.57 -35.17
N SER A 167 -3.09 -4.49 -35.91
CA SER A 167 -3.70 -5.26 -37.01
C SER A 167 -4.72 -6.33 -36.58
N LEU A 168 -4.73 -6.74 -35.30
CA LEU A 168 -5.59 -7.81 -34.75
C LEU A 168 -6.96 -7.32 -34.23
N GLY A 169 -7.25 -6.02 -34.34
CA GLY A 169 -8.54 -5.44 -33.93
C GLY A 169 -8.84 -5.52 -32.43
N TRP A 170 -10.12 -5.54 -32.06
CA TRP A 170 -10.59 -5.53 -30.65
C TRP A 170 -10.07 -6.71 -29.82
N PHE A 171 -9.92 -7.90 -30.43
CA PHE A 171 -9.41 -9.09 -29.74
C PHE A 171 -7.94 -8.93 -29.31
N GLY A 172 -7.10 -8.34 -30.16
CA GLY A 172 -5.71 -8.02 -29.81
C GLY A 172 -5.62 -7.08 -28.61
N LYS A 173 -6.45 -6.03 -28.59
CA LYS A 173 -6.54 -5.10 -27.46
C LYS A 173 -7.00 -5.78 -26.16
N ALA A 174 -8.03 -6.64 -26.23
CA ALA A 174 -8.52 -7.36 -25.07
C ALA A 174 -7.45 -8.30 -24.47
N VAL A 175 -6.73 -9.04 -25.32
CA VAL A 175 -5.63 -9.94 -24.89
C VAL A 175 -4.52 -9.15 -24.21
N LEU A 176 -4.13 -8.00 -24.77
CA LEU A 176 -3.09 -7.14 -24.18
C LEU A 176 -3.51 -6.59 -22.82
N ILE A 177 -4.76 -6.16 -22.66
CA ILE A 177 -5.27 -5.67 -21.36
C ILE A 177 -5.26 -6.80 -20.32
N VAL A 178 -5.72 -8.00 -20.69
CA VAL A 178 -5.70 -9.16 -19.79
C VAL A 178 -4.27 -9.53 -19.41
N ALA A 179 -3.33 -9.51 -20.37
CA ALA A 179 -1.92 -9.75 -20.11
C ALA A 179 -1.32 -8.68 -19.17
N ALA A 180 -1.65 -7.40 -19.38
CA ALA A 180 -1.23 -6.30 -18.51
C ALA A 180 -1.69 -6.52 -17.06
N VAL A 181 -2.98 -6.84 -16.88
CA VAL A 181 -3.58 -7.08 -15.57
C VAL A 181 -2.96 -8.31 -14.92
N ALA A 182 -2.73 -9.39 -15.67
CA ALA A 182 -2.09 -10.60 -15.16
C ALA A 182 -0.65 -10.34 -14.68
N ILE A 183 0.15 -9.63 -15.48
CA ILE A 183 1.54 -9.26 -15.12
C ILE A 183 1.54 -8.38 -13.86
N ASN A 184 0.71 -7.33 -13.82
CA ASN A 184 0.59 -6.47 -12.64
C ASN A 184 0.12 -7.25 -11.41
N ALA A 185 -0.80 -8.19 -11.57
CA ALA A 185 -1.23 -9.04 -10.46
C ALA A 185 -0.09 -9.93 -9.93
N VAL A 186 0.77 -10.47 -10.81
CA VAL A 186 1.96 -11.23 -10.40
C VAL A 186 2.95 -10.34 -9.64
N ILE A 187 3.19 -9.13 -10.12
CA ILE A 187 4.07 -8.13 -9.49
C ILE A 187 3.53 -7.77 -8.09
N CYS A 188 2.24 -7.42 -7.98
CA CYS A 188 1.59 -7.12 -6.71
C CYS A 188 1.63 -8.33 -5.75
N LEU A 189 1.41 -9.54 -6.26
CA LEU A 189 1.49 -10.76 -5.46
C LEU A 189 2.89 -10.93 -4.85
N TYR A 190 3.93 -10.77 -5.68
CA TYR A 190 5.30 -10.88 -5.21
C TYR A 190 5.66 -9.78 -4.23
N ALA A 191 5.26 -8.53 -4.51
CA ALA A 191 5.45 -7.39 -3.64
C ALA A 191 4.83 -7.63 -2.26
N PHE A 192 3.55 -8.02 -2.19
CA PHE A 192 2.88 -8.33 -0.93
C PHE A 192 3.58 -9.46 -0.16
N ARG A 193 4.03 -10.52 -0.84
CA ARG A 193 4.70 -11.63 -0.18
C ARG A 193 6.09 -11.26 0.36
N VAL A 194 6.89 -10.51 -0.40
CA VAL A 194 8.22 -10.09 0.01
C VAL A 194 8.16 -9.11 1.18
N THR A 195 7.16 -8.23 1.14
CA THR A 195 6.97 -7.16 2.11
C THR A 195 6.51 -7.68 3.47
N THR A 196 5.52 -8.58 3.52
CA THR A 196 4.96 -9.05 4.80
C THR A 196 5.91 -9.95 5.57
N ALA A 197 6.11 -9.72 6.88
CA ALA A 197 6.90 -10.57 7.77
C ALA A 197 6.38 -12.00 7.88
N ARG A 198 5.05 -12.14 8.01
CA ARG A 198 4.32 -13.43 8.09
C ARG A 198 4.55 -14.28 6.84
N HIS A 199 4.75 -15.59 7.03
CA HIS A 199 4.78 -16.55 5.93
C HIS A 199 3.39 -16.69 5.31
N LEU A 200 3.24 -16.23 4.07
CA LEU A 200 2.00 -16.28 3.30
C LEU A 200 2.14 -17.20 2.07
N THR A 201 1.07 -17.95 1.79
CA THR A 201 0.95 -18.79 0.58
C THR A 201 0.40 -17.96 -0.58
N TYR A 202 0.79 -18.27 -1.82
CA TYR A 202 0.33 -17.59 -3.04
C TYR A 202 -1.21 -17.43 -3.11
N ARG A 203 -1.96 -18.47 -2.76
CA ARG A 203 -3.44 -18.46 -2.75
C ARG A 203 -4.06 -17.47 -1.76
N GLN A 204 -3.33 -17.11 -0.70
CA GLN A 204 -3.80 -16.19 0.34
C GLN A 204 -3.68 -14.72 -0.09
N VAL A 205 -2.73 -14.42 -0.98
CA VAL A 205 -2.40 -13.06 -1.42
C VAL A 205 -3.01 -12.73 -2.79
N LEU A 206 -3.27 -13.76 -3.60
CA LEU A 206 -3.83 -13.65 -4.94
C LEU A 206 -5.10 -12.77 -5.04
N PRO A 207 -6.09 -12.84 -4.12
CA PRO A 207 -7.31 -12.06 -4.23
C PRO A 207 -7.02 -10.55 -4.20
N GLY A 208 -6.26 -10.08 -3.22
CA GLY A 208 -5.86 -8.68 -3.11
C GLY A 208 -4.91 -8.24 -4.21
N ALA A 209 -4.05 -9.14 -4.72
CA ALA A 209 -3.19 -8.83 -5.85
C ALA A 209 -3.97 -8.62 -7.16
N LEU A 210 -5.01 -9.42 -7.41
CA LEU A 210 -5.92 -9.22 -8.54
C LEU A 210 -6.72 -7.93 -8.39
N THR A 211 -7.25 -7.66 -7.19
CA THR A 211 -7.95 -6.40 -6.91
C THR A 211 -7.04 -5.19 -7.12
N ALA A 212 -5.77 -5.27 -6.67
CA ALA A 212 -4.78 -4.21 -6.88
C ALA A 212 -4.52 -3.96 -8.36
N ALA A 213 -4.38 -5.01 -9.17
CA ALA A 213 -4.17 -4.88 -10.62
C ALA A 213 -5.38 -4.24 -11.32
N VAL A 214 -6.61 -4.57 -10.91
CA VAL A 214 -7.82 -3.94 -11.44
C VAL A 214 -7.91 -2.46 -11.03
N ILE A 215 -7.66 -2.15 -9.75
CA ILE A 215 -7.66 -0.76 -9.28
C ILE A 215 -6.58 0.06 -9.98
N TRP A 216 -5.40 -0.52 -10.20
CA TRP A 216 -4.32 0.12 -10.96
C TRP A 216 -4.77 0.50 -12.37
N GLN A 217 -5.43 -0.41 -13.09
CA GLN A 217 -5.96 -0.14 -14.44
C GLN A 217 -7.02 0.97 -14.43
N LEU A 218 -7.91 0.96 -13.43
CA LEU A 218 -8.91 2.01 -13.26
C LEU A 218 -8.26 3.35 -12.96
N LEU A 219 -7.22 3.37 -12.12
CA LEU A 219 -6.52 4.58 -11.74
C LEU A 219 -5.73 5.19 -12.91
N GLN A 220 -5.13 4.36 -13.78
CA GLN A 220 -4.52 4.82 -15.03
C GLN A 220 -5.54 5.47 -15.96
N SER A 221 -6.68 4.81 -16.14
CA SER A 221 -7.76 5.29 -17.02
C SER A 221 -8.36 6.60 -16.49
N PHE A 222 -8.63 6.66 -15.18
CA PHE A 222 -9.10 7.84 -14.49
C PHE A 222 -8.08 8.98 -14.54
N GLY A 223 -6.81 8.70 -14.25
CA GLY A 223 -5.74 9.69 -14.27
C GLY A 223 -5.55 10.32 -15.66
N ALA A 224 -5.56 9.52 -16.72
CA ALA A 224 -5.48 10.02 -18.10
C ALA A 224 -6.68 10.93 -18.46
N SER A 225 -7.89 10.55 -18.04
CA SER A 225 -9.10 11.37 -18.23
C SER A 225 -9.06 12.67 -17.42
N TYR A 226 -8.63 12.60 -16.15
CA TYR A 226 -8.56 13.76 -15.27
C TYR A 226 -7.55 14.80 -15.77
N VAL A 227 -6.35 14.34 -16.14
CA VAL A 227 -5.28 15.21 -16.63
C VAL A 227 -5.68 15.88 -17.94
N SER A 228 -6.31 15.15 -18.86
CA SER A 228 -6.78 15.71 -20.15
C SER A 228 -7.92 16.73 -20.00
N HIS A 229 -8.70 16.70 -18.91
CA HIS A 229 -9.72 17.71 -18.61
C HIS A 229 -9.15 18.92 -17.87
N VAL A 230 -8.26 18.71 -16.90
CA VAL A 230 -7.73 19.78 -16.04
C VAL A 230 -6.65 20.62 -16.75
N THR A 231 -5.81 20.01 -17.60
CA THR A 231 -4.79 20.74 -18.36
C THR A 231 -5.36 21.70 -19.40
N LYS A 232 -6.63 21.54 -19.81
CA LYS A 232 -7.29 22.44 -20.76
C LYS A 232 -7.71 23.79 -20.14
N ASN A 233 -7.80 23.88 -18.81
CA ASN A 233 -8.37 25.03 -18.10
C ASN A 233 -7.41 25.73 -17.12
N ALA A 234 -6.12 25.34 -17.06
CA ALA A 234 -5.18 25.87 -16.09
C ALA A 234 -4.23 26.94 -16.68
N SER A 235 -4.21 28.13 -16.08
CA SER A 235 -3.25 29.19 -16.41
C SER A 235 -1.82 28.80 -15.97
N ALA A 236 -0.82 29.11 -16.80
CA ALA A 236 0.56 28.59 -16.73
C ALA A 236 1.25 28.74 -15.36
N THR A 237 0.89 29.75 -14.56
CA THR A 237 1.49 30.05 -13.24
C THR A 237 1.04 29.07 -12.13
N ASN A 238 -0.09 28.37 -12.27
CA ASN A 238 -0.57 27.37 -11.31
C ASN A 238 -0.07 25.93 -11.59
N SER A 239 0.71 25.74 -12.64
CA SER A 239 1.03 24.40 -13.18
C SER A 239 1.91 23.56 -12.24
N VAL A 240 2.90 24.17 -11.57
CA VAL A 240 3.80 23.45 -10.65
C VAL A 240 3.08 23.05 -9.36
N PHE A 241 2.28 23.95 -8.78
CA PHE A 241 1.46 23.62 -7.62
C PHE A 241 0.44 22.53 -7.93
N ALA A 242 -0.24 22.61 -9.09
CA ALA A 242 -1.15 21.58 -9.56
C ALA A 242 -0.45 20.24 -9.79
N LEU A 243 0.78 20.26 -10.32
CA LEU A 243 1.60 19.05 -10.51
C LEU A 243 1.90 18.37 -9.18
N VAL A 244 2.44 19.11 -8.22
CA VAL A 244 2.84 18.56 -6.91
C VAL A 244 1.61 18.02 -6.18
N LEU A 245 0.51 18.78 -6.16
CA LEU A 245 -0.71 18.39 -5.45
C LEU A 245 -1.39 17.19 -6.12
N GLY A 246 -1.44 17.18 -7.45
CA GLY A 246 -1.99 16.07 -8.21
C GLY A 246 -1.14 14.80 -8.08
N LEU A 247 0.19 14.94 -8.04
CA LEU A 247 1.11 13.84 -7.78
C LEU A 247 0.92 13.26 -6.38
N LEU A 248 0.85 14.10 -5.35
CA LEU A 248 0.58 13.67 -3.99
C LEU A 248 -0.77 12.95 -3.89
N ALA A 249 -1.81 13.49 -4.53
CA ALA A 249 -3.13 12.86 -4.57
C ALA A 249 -3.08 11.50 -5.28
N PHE A 250 -2.38 11.40 -6.41
CA PHE A 250 -2.21 10.14 -7.13
C PHE A 250 -1.47 9.10 -6.29
N LEU A 251 -0.33 9.47 -5.69
CA LEU A 251 0.43 8.58 -4.80
C LEU A 251 -0.41 8.17 -3.59
N PHE A 252 -1.21 9.09 -3.02
CA PHE A 252 -2.15 8.76 -1.95
C PHE A 252 -3.21 7.74 -2.36
N LEU A 253 -3.82 7.90 -3.53
CA LEU A 253 -4.77 6.92 -4.05
C LEU A 253 -4.13 5.54 -4.28
N VAL A 254 -2.90 5.50 -4.81
CA VAL A 254 -2.12 4.25 -4.94
C VAL A 254 -1.87 3.63 -3.56
N SER A 255 -1.41 4.41 -2.59
CA SER A 255 -1.13 3.94 -1.23
C SER A 255 -2.39 3.42 -0.52
N VAL A 256 -3.51 4.13 -0.60
CA VAL A 256 -4.81 3.69 -0.05
C VAL A 256 -5.24 2.39 -0.71
N SER A 257 -5.15 2.30 -2.03
CA SER A 257 -5.50 1.08 -2.78
C SER A 257 -4.65 -0.11 -2.36
N LEU A 258 -3.35 0.11 -2.17
CA LEU A 258 -2.40 -0.90 -1.72
C LEU A 258 -2.76 -1.42 -0.32
N VAL A 259 -3.03 -0.53 0.63
CA VAL A 259 -3.43 -0.90 2.01
C VAL A 259 -4.78 -1.62 1.98
N MET A 260 -5.78 -1.11 1.26
CA MET A 260 -7.10 -1.75 1.12
C MET A 260 -7.00 -3.17 0.53
N CYS A 261 -6.14 -3.37 -0.48
CA CYS A 261 -5.92 -4.70 -1.06
C CYS A 261 -5.26 -5.67 -0.08
N ALA A 262 -4.37 -5.18 0.79
CA ALA A 262 -3.81 -5.98 1.88
C ALA A 262 -4.90 -6.35 2.90
N GLU A 263 -5.78 -5.42 3.27
CA GLU A 263 -6.90 -5.69 4.19
C GLU A 263 -7.86 -6.76 3.66
N ILE A 264 -8.20 -6.71 2.36
CA ILE A 264 -8.99 -7.73 1.67
C ILE A 264 -8.39 -9.14 1.89
N ASN A 265 -7.06 -9.26 1.76
CA ASN A 265 -6.37 -10.53 1.98
C ASN A 265 -6.51 -10.99 3.43
N VAL A 266 -6.29 -10.11 4.40
CA VAL A 266 -6.37 -10.49 5.82
C VAL A 266 -7.79 -10.86 6.24
N VAL A 267 -8.80 -10.06 5.87
CA VAL A 267 -10.20 -10.35 6.21
C VAL A 267 -10.64 -11.69 5.63
N LYS A 268 -10.18 -12.03 4.42
CA LYS A 268 -10.46 -13.32 3.78
C LYS A 268 -9.74 -14.49 4.46
N VAL A 269 -8.45 -14.33 4.74
CA VAL A 269 -7.60 -15.40 5.31
C VAL A 269 -7.96 -15.67 6.77
N ASP A 270 -8.07 -14.61 7.57
CA ASP A 270 -8.32 -14.71 9.00
C ASP A 270 -9.82 -14.70 9.34
N ARG A 271 -10.71 -14.64 8.33
CA ARG A 271 -12.18 -14.69 8.46
C ARG A 271 -12.70 -13.66 9.47
N LEU A 272 -12.34 -12.40 9.28
CA LEU A 272 -12.66 -11.29 10.20
C LEU A 272 -14.01 -10.63 9.89
N HIS A 273 -14.99 -11.42 9.44
CA HIS A 273 -16.35 -10.98 9.12
C HIS A 273 -17.37 -12.05 9.53
N PRO A 274 -18.62 -11.68 9.86
CA PRO A 274 -19.18 -10.33 9.98
C PRO A 274 -18.73 -9.61 11.27
N ARG A 275 -18.72 -8.26 11.26
CA ARG A 275 -18.42 -7.38 12.40
C ARG A 275 -19.72 -6.78 12.97
N ALA A 276 -19.77 -6.48 14.26
CA ALA A 276 -20.88 -5.70 14.82
C ALA A 276 -20.74 -4.21 14.47
N LEU A 277 -21.75 -3.62 13.81
CA LEU A 277 -21.70 -2.26 13.26
C LEU A 277 -21.62 -1.15 14.32
N LEU A 278 -22.11 -1.40 15.53
CA LEU A 278 -22.13 -0.40 16.60
C LEU A 278 -20.83 -0.37 17.42
N THR A 279 -19.91 -1.31 17.18
CA THR A 279 -18.65 -1.42 17.94
C THR A 279 -17.79 -0.16 18.00
N PRO A 280 -17.72 0.72 16.98
CA PRO A 280 -16.94 1.94 17.07
C PRO A 280 -17.65 3.07 17.83
N PHE A 281 -18.95 2.92 18.12
CA PHE A 281 -19.80 4.01 18.60
C PHE A 281 -20.31 3.79 20.04
N THR A 282 -20.35 2.56 20.53
CA THR A 282 -20.82 2.24 21.88
C THR A 282 -20.22 0.94 22.39
N ASP A 283 -19.99 0.88 23.71
CA ASP A 283 -19.54 -0.32 24.41
C ASP A 283 -20.67 -1.34 24.65
N HIS A 284 -21.93 -0.91 24.51
CA HIS A 284 -23.11 -1.75 24.67
C HIS A 284 -23.38 -2.56 23.39
N VAL A 285 -22.50 -3.50 23.08
CA VAL A 285 -22.58 -4.33 21.87
C VAL A 285 -22.22 -5.80 22.12
N ASP A 286 -22.98 -6.69 21.51
CA ASP A 286 -22.62 -8.09 21.42
C ASP A 286 -21.51 -8.30 20.39
N LEU A 287 -20.27 -8.40 20.89
CA LEU A 287 -19.10 -8.66 20.06
C LEU A 287 -19.22 -9.99 19.33
N THR A 288 -19.12 -9.97 18.00
CA THR A 288 -19.06 -11.18 17.19
C THR A 288 -17.73 -11.93 17.43
N PRO A 289 -17.63 -13.21 17.03
CA PRO A 289 -16.36 -13.94 17.08
C PRO A 289 -15.25 -13.27 16.26
N ALA A 290 -15.61 -12.59 15.15
CA ALA A 290 -14.67 -11.80 14.37
C ALA A 290 -14.19 -10.57 15.16
N ASP A 291 -15.07 -9.93 15.94
CA ASP A 291 -14.74 -8.81 16.83
C ASP A 291 -13.72 -9.17 17.89
N ARG A 292 -14.01 -10.21 18.64
CA ARG A 292 -13.10 -10.74 19.65
C ARG A 292 -11.75 -11.12 19.04
N LYS A 293 -11.75 -11.73 17.85
CA LYS A 293 -10.51 -12.13 17.16
C LYS A 293 -9.68 -10.92 16.71
N THR A 294 -10.30 -9.89 16.12
CA THR A 294 -9.60 -8.68 15.67
C THR A 294 -8.96 -7.96 16.86
N TYR A 295 -9.73 -7.70 17.92
CA TYR A 295 -9.22 -6.98 19.10
C TYR A 295 -8.14 -7.78 19.84
N ALA A 296 -8.33 -9.10 20.00
CA ALA A 296 -7.31 -9.95 20.60
C ALA A 296 -6.01 -9.97 19.79
N ARG A 297 -6.10 -9.93 18.44
CA ARG A 297 -4.92 -9.84 17.58
C ARG A 297 -4.23 -8.49 17.67
N LYS A 298 -4.99 -7.40 17.72
CA LYS A 298 -4.44 -6.05 17.87
C LYS A 298 -3.61 -5.94 19.15
N ALA A 299 -4.14 -6.42 20.28
CA ALA A 299 -3.38 -6.48 21.53
C ALA A 299 -2.13 -7.38 21.44
N LYS A 300 -2.24 -8.56 20.83
CA LYS A 300 -1.10 -9.48 20.64
C LYS A 300 -0.04 -8.92 19.69
N ALA A 301 -0.41 -8.04 18.77
CA ALA A 301 0.53 -7.39 17.86
C ALA A 301 1.51 -6.46 18.59
N GLU A 302 1.12 -5.92 19.76
CA GLU A 302 1.99 -5.08 20.59
C GLU A 302 3.04 -5.87 21.39
N ARG A 303 3.07 -7.20 21.29
CA ARG A 303 4.08 -8.03 21.95
C ARG A 303 5.50 -7.63 21.48
N VAL A 304 6.34 -7.20 22.42
CA VAL A 304 7.70 -6.70 22.18
C VAL A 304 8.77 -7.78 22.36
N LYS A 305 8.54 -8.75 23.27
CA LYS A 305 9.51 -9.81 23.56
C LYS A 305 8.95 -11.19 23.21
N GLY A 306 9.81 -12.09 22.74
CA GLY A 306 9.41 -13.47 22.42
C GLY A 306 8.89 -14.24 23.63
N PHE A 307 9.38 -13.92 24.83
CA PHE A 307 8.93 -14.50 26.10
C PHE A 307 7.71 -13.81 26.71
N GLN A 308 7.25 -12.68 26.16
CA GLN A 308 6.07 -11.97 26.65
C GLN A 308 4.80 -12.69 26.21
N ARG A 309 3.89 -12.96 27.14
CA ARG A 309 2.55 -13.51 26.84
C ARG A 309 1.51 -12.41 26.99
N VAL A 310 0.66 -12.25 25.98
CA VAL A 310 -0.48 -11.31 26.00
C VAL A 310 -1.76 -12.14 25.87
N SER A 311 -2.58 -12.14 26.93
CA SER A 311 -3.91 -12.75 26.95
C SER A 311 -4.98 -11.68 26.95
N VAL A 312 -6.02 -11.86 26.14
CA VAL A 312 -7.17 -10.96 26.06
C VAL A 312 -8.42 -11.74 26.42
N ARG A 313 -9.20 -11.21 27.35
CA ARG A 313 -10.51 -11.73 27.77
C ARG A 313 -11.55 -10.64 27.62
N PHE A 314 -12.79 -11.03 27.36
CA PHE A 314 -13.92 -10.11 27.18
C PHE A 314 -15.02 -10.58 28.13
N ASP A 315 -15.22 -9.83 29.21
CA ASP A 315 -16.18 -10.18 30.26
C ASP A 315 -17.56 -9.58 29.92
N PRO A 316 -18.61 -10.40 29.77
CA PRO A 316 -19.92 -9.93 29.30
C PRO A 316 -20.70 -9.05 30.30
N GLN A 317 -20.18 -8.81 31.51
CA GLN A 317 -21.03 -8.53 32.68
C GLN A 317 -20.57 -7.34 33.54
N ARG A 318 -19.70 -6.47 33.03
CA ARG A 318 -19.43 -5.17 33.67
C ARG A 318 -20.26 -4.10 32.96
N ASP A 319 -21.36 -3.70 33.60
CA ASP A 319 -21.91 -2.38 33.34
C ASP A 319 -20.78 -1.35 33.53
N PRO A 320 -20.66 -0.32 32.68
CA PRO A 320 -19.64 0.69 32.82
C PRO A 320 -19.98 1.62 33.99
N VAL A 321 -19.82 1.16 35.24
CA VAL A 321 -19.98 1.99 36.42
C VAL A 321 -18.92 1.65 37.48
N SER A 322 -18.32 2.71 38.02
CA SER A 322 -17.34 2.83 39.11
C SER A 322 -15.86 2.67 38.74
N THR A 323 -15.22 3.81 38.52
CA THR A 323 -13.78 4.02 38.31
C THR A 323 -12.92 3.72 39.55
N ASP A 324 -13.48 3.21 40.65
CA ASP A 324 -12.76 3.08 41.92
C ASP A 324 -11.98 1.76 42.08
N ASP A 325 -12.44 0.65 41.50
CA ASP A 325 -11.83 -0.66 41.81
C ASP A 325 -10.63 -1.04 40.93
N ALA A 326 -10.46 -0.40 39.76
CA ALA A 326 -9.42 -0.77 38.80
C ALA A 326 -8.02 -0.30 39.20
N VAL A 327 -7.91 0.80 39.98
CA VAL A 327 -6.62 1.34 40.43
C VAL A 327 -6.00 0.48 41.54
N GLN A 328 -6.83 -0.24 42.30
CA GLN A 328 -6.38 -0.94 43.50
C GLN A 328 -5.78 -2.32 43.20
N HIS A 329 -6.21 -2.97 42.11
CA HIS A 329 -5.74 -4.34 41.78
C HIS A 329 -4.44 -4.38 40.96
N ASP A 330 -4.19 -3.38 40.13
CA ASP A 330 -2.98 -3.31 39.29
C ASP A 330 -1.74 -2.80 40.06
N ALA A 331 -1.94 -2.08 41.18
CA ALA A 331 -0.84 -1.66 42.06
C ALA A 331 -0.25 -2.81 42.88
N GLU A 332 -1.03 -3.85 43.18
CA GLU A 332 -0.61 -4.98 44.04
C GLU A 332 0.22 -6.03 43.29
N THR A 333 0.15 -6.06 41.95
CA THR A 333 0.96 -6.97 41.11
C THR A 333 2.27 -6.36 40.62
N ALA A 334 2.56 -5.10 40.98
CA ALA A 334 3.77 -4.38 40.61
C ALA A 334 4.83 -4.34 41.74
N ASP A 335 4.78 -5.24 42.72
CA ASP A 335 5.87 -5.42 43.70
C ASP A 335 7.03 -6.23 43.09
N PRO A 336 8.23 -5.66 42.88
CA PRO A 336 9.38 -6.34 42.33
C PRO A 336 10.24 -6.97 43.45
N SER A 337 9.63 -7.63 44.43
CA SER A 337 10.37 -8.35 45.47
C SER A 337 9.99 -9.83 45.55
N LYS A 338 10.46 -10.60 44.55
CA LYS A 338 10.91 -12.00 44.67
C LYS A 338 11.52 -12.51 43.36
#